data_AF-A0A959NAS6-F1
#
_entry.id   AF-A0A959NAS6-F1
#
_cell.length_a   1.000
_cell.length_b   1.000
_cell.length_c   1.000
_cell.angle_alpha   90.00
_cell.angle_beta   90.00
_cell.angle_gamma   90.00
#
_symmetry.space_group_name_H-M   'P 1'
#
loop_
_entity.id
_entity.type
_entity.pdbx_description
1 polymer ?
#
loop_
_entity_poly.entity_id
_entity_poly.type
_entity_poly.pdbx_seq_one_letter_code
_entity_poly.pdbx_strand_id
1 'polypeptide(L)'
;MNLQKLLAILEKQEKNLKNLLKIGIEKQETLVSNNHKKLKELVAVEEQNLLNIQLTEESRLEEMHSIFNFYKINNDRYKLNILVEHLKGSANEKLLETITAFENRIKKSIEEITRVNHLNMTLIQQSRSLINATIHAVINSSNRSMLDRKA
;
A
#
# COMPACT_ATOMS: atom_id res chain seq x y z
N MET A 1 24.34 2.53 -19.66
CA MET A 1 24.28 2.91 -18.23
C MET A 1 22.95 3.60 -18.02
N ASN A 2 22.01 3.04 -17.25
CA ASN A 2 20.63 3.48 -17.38
C ASN A 2 19.98 3.91 -16.07
N LEU A 3 20.55 4.95 -15.45
CA LEU A 3 19.86 5.70 -14.40
C LEU A 3 18.48 6.21 -14.86
N GLN A 4 18.27 6.40 -16.18
CA GLN A 4 16.94 6.68 -16.74
C GLN A 4 16.00 5.45 -16.66
N LYS A 5 16.51 4.23 -16.82
CA LYS A 5 15.73 3.01 -16.59
C LYS A 5 15.35 2.87 -15.12
N LEU A 6 16.27 3.14 -14.19
CA LEU A 6 15.95 3.19 -12.76
C LEU A 6 14.86 4.24 -12.48
N LEU A 7 14.95 5.42 -13.08
CA LEU A 7 13.96 6.47 -12.94
C LEU A 7 12.58 6.05 -13.48
N ALA A 8 12.51 5.42 -14.65
CA ALA A 8 11.28 4.87 -15.19
C ALA A 8 10.65 3.78 -14.29
N ILE A 9 11.50 2.97 -13.64
CA ILE A 9 11.05 1.98 -12.64
C ILE A 9 10.46 2.70 -11.42
N LEU A 10 11.13 3.72 -10.89
CA LEU A 10 10.65 4.51 -9.74
C LEU A 10 9.32 5.23 -10.05
N GLU A 11 9.18 5.78 -11.25
CA GLU A 11 7.92 6.38 -11.73
C GLU A 11 6.79 5.36 -11.76
N LYS A 12 7.06 4.15 -12.26
CA LYS A 12 6.08 3.06 -12.29
C LYS A 12 5.71 2.61 -10.88
N GLN A 13 6.65 2.54 -9.95
CA GLN A 13 6.38 2.24 -8.55
C GLN A 13 5.48 3.30 -7.90
N GLU A 14 5.82 4.58 -8.08
CA GLU A 14 5.01 5.68 -7.55
C GLU A 14 3.57 5.60 -8.09
N LYS A 15 3.41 5.34 -9.38
CA LYS A 15 2.09 5.17 -10.01
C LYS A 15 1.31 3.99 -9.41
N ASN A 16 1.96 2.83 -9.24
CA ASN A 16 1.30 1.66 -8.65
C ASN A 16 0.90 1.90 -7.20
N LEU A 17 1.72 2.63 -6.42
CA LEU A 17 1.40 3.00 -5.04
C LEU A 17 0.25 4.01 -4.97
N LYS A 18 0.22 5.03 -5.84
CA LYS A 18 -0.92 5.96 -5.95
C LYS A 18 -2.21 5.25 -6.29
N ASN A 19 -2.16 4.27 -7.20
CA ASN A 19 -3.30 3.41 -7.49
C ASN A 19 -3.73 2.60 -6.26
N LEU A 20 -2.79 2.02 -5.51
CA LEU A 20 -3.10 1.27 -4.29
C LEU A 20 -3.79 2.15 -3.25
N LEU A 21 -3.29 3.37 -3.06
CA LEU A 21 -3.89 4.34 -2.16
C LEU A 21 -5.33 4.67 -2.58
N LYS A 22 -5.55 4.92 -3.88
CA LYS A 22 -6.88 5.18 -4.42
C LYS A 22 -7.83 4.00 -4.15
N ILE A 23 -7.39 2.77 -4.39
CA ILE A 23 -8.16 1.56 -4.09
C ILE A 23 -8.49 1.49 -2.59
N GLY A 24 -7.52 1.79 -1.72
CA GLY A 24 -7.72 1.82 -0.27
C GLY A 24 -8.80 2.82 0.17
N ILE A 25 -8.79 4.03 -0.42
CA ILE A 25 -9.80 5.07 -0.16
C ILE A 25 -11.17 4.64 -0.69
N GLU A 26 -11.25 4.16 -1.94
CA GLU A 26 -12.51 3.67 -2.53
C GLU A 26 -13.09 2.50 -1.71
N LYS A 27 -12.23 1.63 -1.17
CA LYS A 27 -12.65 0.55 -0.25
C LYS A 27 -13.25 1.11 1.03
N GLN A 28 -12.70 2.17 1.59
CA GLN A 28 -13.23 2.81 2.79
C GLN A 28 -14.68 3.28 2.57
N GLU A 29 -14.92 4.01 1.48
CA GLU A 29 -16.26 4.49 1.10
C GLU A 29 -17.24 3.32 0.83
N THR A 30 -16.73 2.28 0.17
CA THR A 30 -17.51 1.08 -0.16
C THR A 30 -17.90 0.27 1.09
N LEU A 31 -17.01 0.21 2.09
CA LEU A 31 -17.28 -0.42 3.39
C LEU A 31 -18.38 0.34 4.14
N VAL A 32 -18.31 1.68 4.16
CA VAL A 32 -19.32 2.52 4.83
C VAL A 32 -20.69 2.40 4.16
N SER A 33 -20.73 2.34 2.83
CA SER A 33 -21.98 2.18 2.05
C SER A 33 -22.50 0.74 1.99
N ASN A 34 -21.80 -0.21 2.64
CA ASN A 34 -22.12 -1.63 2.65
C ASN A 34 -22.34 -2.25 1.25
N ASN A 35 -21.62 -1.76 0.24
CA ASN A 35 -21.75 -2.23 -1.14
C ASN A 35 -20.83 -3.45 -1.38
N HIS A 36 -21.32 -4.64 -1.04
CA HIS A 36 -20.55 -5.88 -1.15
C HIS A 36 -20.07 -6.21 -2.57
N LYS A 37 -20.85 -5.89 -3.61
CA LYS A 37 -20.46 -6.15 -5.00
C LYS A 37 -19.24 -5.31 -5.38
N LYS A 38 -19.30 -4.00 -5.10
CA LYS A 38 -18.19 -3.09 -5.37
C LYS A 38 -16.97 -3.45 -4.54
N LEU A 39 -17.15 -3.90 -3.29
CA LEU A 39 -16.05 -4.33 -2.43
C LEU A 39 -15.30 -5.52 -3.05
N LYS A 40 -16.03 -6.50 -3.58
CA LYS A 40 -15.45 -7.67 -4.26
C LYS A 40 -14.66 -7.27 -5.51
N GLU A 41 -15.20 -6.34 -6.31
CA GLU A 41 -14.50 -5.80 -7.48
C GLU A 41 -13.20 -5.08 -7.07
N LEU A 42 -13.24 -4.26 -6.01
CA LEU A 42 -12.06 -3.56 -5.51
C LEU A 42 -10.98 -4.49 -4.95
N VAL A 43 -11.36 -5.62 -4.36
CA VAL A 43 -10.41 -6.65 -3.90
C VAL A 43 -9.65 -7.24 -5.09
N ALA A 44 -10.35 -7.63 -6.17
CA ALA A 44 -9.69 -8.16 -7.37
C ALA A 44 -8.74 -7.15 -8.02
N VAL A 45 -9.13 -5.87 -8.07
CA VAL A 45 -8.26 -4.81 -8.59
C VAL A 45 -7.04 -4.58 -7.68
N GLU A 46 -7.22 -4.67 -6.36
CA GLU A 46 -6.11 -4.58 -5.41
C GLU A 46 -5.10 -5.71 -5.61
N GLU A 47 -5.55 -6.96 -5.72
CA GLU A 47 -4.69 -8.13 -5.93
C GLU A 47 -3.80 -7.96 -7.17
N GLN A 48 -4.40 -7.51 -8.29
CA GLN A 48 -3.65 -7.23 -9.51
C GLN A 48 -2.64 -6.09 -9.33
N ASN A 49 -3.01 -5.05 -8.57
CA ASN A 49 -2.11 -3.92 -8.32
C ASN A 49 -0.96 -4.30 -7.38
N LEU A 50 -1.20 -5.16 -6.39
CA LEU A 50 -0.16 -5.72 -5.50
C LEU A 50 0.85 -6.55 -6.30
N LEU A 51 0.40 -7.38 -7.23
CA LEU A 51 1.29 -8.11 -8.13
C LEU A 51 2.17 -7.15 -8.96
N ASN A 52 1.59 -6.07 -9.47
CA ASN A 52 2.34 -5.06 -10.22
C ASN A 52 3.38 -4.34 -9.35
N ILE A 53 3.08 -4.07 -8.07
CA ILE A 53 4.03 -3.50 -7.11
C ILE A 53 5.19 -4.46 -6.90
N GLN A 54 4.91 -5.75 -6.65
CA GLN A 54 5.94 -6.76 -6.44
C GLN A 54 6.88 -6.88 -7.65
N LEU A 55 6.33 -7.06 -8.85
CA LEU A 55 7.12 -7.15 -10.09
C LEU A 55 7.98 -5.91 -10.34
N THR A 56 7.46 -4.72 -10.01
CA THR A 56 8.21 -3.48 -10.19
C THR A 56 9.30 -3.32 -9.13
N GLU A 57 9.11 -3.81 -7.91
CA GLU A 57 10.14 -3.86 -6.87
C GLU A 57 11.25 -4.85 -7.21
N GLU A 58 10.92 -6.04 -7.73
CA GLU A 58 11.91 -6.99 -8.25
C GLU A 58 12.75 -6.34 -9.35
N SER A 59 12.10 -5.68 -10.32
CA SER A 59 12.78 -4.92 -11.38
C SER A 59 13.70 -3.82 -10.82
N ARG A 60 13.27 -3.13 -9.76
CA ARG A 60 14.09 -2.09 -9.09
C ARG A 60 15.33 -2.70 -8.46
N LEU A 61 15.18 -3.82 -7.75
CA LEU A 61 16.29 -4.50 -7.09
C LEU A 61 17.31 -5.02 -8.10
N GLU A 62 16.85 -5.61 -9.21
CA GLU A 62 17.73 -6.05 -10.30
C GLU A 62 18.51 -4.90 -10.93
N GLU A 63 17.84 -3.78 -11.22
CA GLU A 63 18.50 -2.61 -11.81
C GLU A 63 19.49 -1.98 -10.81
N MET A 64 19.11 -1.89 -9.53
CA MET A 64 20.01 -1.42 -8.47
C MET A 64 21.23 -2.33 -8.34
N HIS A 65 21.05 -3.65 -8.36
CA HIS A 65 22.16 -4.61 -8.33
C HIS A 65 23.13 -4.41 -9.50
N SER A 66 22.60 -4.24 -10.71
CA SER A 66 23.39 -3.94 -11.92
C SER A 66 24.20 -2.64 -11.77
N ILE A 67 23.56 -1.58 -11.27
CA ILE A 67 24.20 -0.29 -11.05
C ILE A 67 25.30 -0.40 -9.98
N PHE A 68 25.04 -1.06 -8.85
CA PHE A 68 26.03 -1.21 -7.77
C PHE A 68 27.26 -1.98 -8.23
N ASN A 69 27.07 -3.05 -9.01
CA ASN A 69 28.16 -3.82 -9.58
C ASN A 69 28.99 -3.00 -10.58
N PHE A 70 28.33 -2.19 -11.41
CA PHE A 70 29.02 -1.31 -12.36
C PHE A 70 29.90 -0.28 -11.65
N TYR A 71 29.40 0.33 -10.59
CA TYR A 71 30.14 1.32 -9.78
C TYR A 71 31.02 0.69 -8.69
N LYS A 72 31.06 -0.65 -8.58
CA LYS A 72 31.78 -1.38 -7.53
C LYS A 72 31.44 -0.90 -6.11
N ILE A 73 30.17 -0.54 -5.88
CA ILE A 73 29.67 -0.11 -4.58
C ILE A 73 29.41 -1.35 -3.74
N ASN A 74 30.17 -1.52 -2.66
CA ASN A 74 30.01 -2.66 -1.75
C ASN A 74 28.86 -2.37 -0.77
N ASN A 75 27.68 -2.94 -1.02
CA ASN A 75 26.51 -2.75 -0.16
C ASN A 75 25.49 -3.88 -0.34
N ASP A 76 25.31 -4.67 0.71
CA ASP A 76 24.39 -5.82 0.73
C ASP A 76 22.91 -5.44 0.66
N ARG A 77 22.57 -4.16 0.87
CA ARG A 77 21.18 -3.68 0.99
C ARG A 77 20.70 -2.82 -0.18
N TYR A 78 21.51 -2.62 -1.22
CA TYR A 78 21.15 -1.88 -2.45
C TYR A 78 20.28 -0.63 -2.19
N LYS A 79 20.67 0.20 -1.22
CA LYS A 79 19.87 1.34 -0.79
C LYS A 79 20.04 2.53 -1.74
N LEU A 80 18.93 3.16 -2.12
CA LEU A 80 18.90 4.33 -3.00
C LEU A 80 19.74 5.51 -2.47
N ASN A 81 19.69 5.76 -1.17
CA ASN A 81 20.50 6.82 -0.55
C ASN A 81 22.01 6.61 -0.77
N ILE A 82 22.51 5.38 -0.65
CA ILE A 82 23.93 5.06 -0.84
C ILE A 82 24.33 5.22 -2.31
N LEU A 83 23.42 4.91 -3.24
CA LEU A 83 23.64 5.19 -4.66
C LEU A 83 23.77 6.68 -4.93
N VAL A 84 22.84 7.48 -4.39
CA VAL A 84 22.84 8.94 -4.58
C VAL A 84 24.12 9.55 -4.03
N GLU A 85 24.53 9.19 -2.80
CA GLU A 85 25.78 9.68 -2.20
C GLU A 85 27.01 9.33 -3.04
N HIS A 86 27.10 8.11 -3.58
CA HIS A 86 28.25 7.68 -4.37
C HIS A 86 28.33 8.36 -5.75
N LEU A 87 27.18 8.76 -6.29
CA LEU A 87 27.09 9.43 -7.58
C LEU A 87 27.20 10.96 -7.48
N LYS A 88 27.20 11.53 -6.26
CA LYS A 88 27.45 12.96 -6.06
C LYS A 88 28.82 13.34 -6.63
N GLY A 89 28.81 14.31 -7.54
CA GLY A 89 30.03 14.80 -8.21
C GLY A 89 30.44 14.06 -9.48
N SER A 90 29.83 12.92 -9.81
CA SER A 90 30.11 12.17 -11.06
C SER A 90 28.91 12.06 -12.00
N ALA A 91 27.68 12.21 -11.48
CA ALA A 91 26.44 12.16 -12.25
C ALA A 91 25.72 13.52 -12.31
N ASN A 92 24.71 13.63 -13.18
CA ASN A 92 23.88 14.82 -13.31
C ASN A 92 23.10 15.08 -12.01
N GLU A 93 23.36 16.21 -11.36
CA GLU A 93 22.77 16.62 -10.08
C GLU A 93 21.24 16.61 -10.10
N LYS A 94 20.61 17.11 -11.18
CA LYS A 94 19.14 17.10 -11.33
C LYS A 94 18.55 15.69 -11.31
N LEU A 95 19.28 14.71 -11.84
CA LEU A 95 18.82 13.32 -11.86
C LEU A 95 18.85 12.71 -10.45
N LEU A 96 19.90 13.00 -9.69
CA LEU A 96 20.05 12.56 -8.31
C LEU A 96 19.00 13.19 -7.38
N GLU A 97 18.71 14.47 -7.56
CA GLU A 97 17.60 15.15 -6.88
C GLU A 97 16.27 14.49 -7.20
N THR A 98 16.03 14.17 -8.47
CA THR A 98 14.78 13.53 -8.90
C THR A 98 14.62 12.13 -8.29
N ILE A 99 15.69 11.33 -8.26
CA ILE A 99 15.69 10.01 -7.62
C ILE A 99 15.37 10.13 -6.12
N THR A 100 16.00 11.08 -5.44
CA THR A 100 15.75 11.35 -4.01
C THR A 100 14.31 11.81 -3.77
N ALA A 101 13.76 12.64 -4.67
CA ALA A 101 12.37 13.06 -4.61
C ALA A 101 11.40 11.87 -4.76
N PHE A 102 11.68 10.94 -5.68
CA PHE A 102 10.88 9.71 -5.82
C PHE A 102 10.95 8.84 -4.57
N GLU A 103 12.13 8.64 -3.98
CA GLU A 103 12.28 7.87 -2.74
C GLU A 103 11.38 8.43 -1.63
N ASN A 104 11.39 9.75 -1.45
CA ASN A 104 10.57 10.42 -0.44
C ASN A 104 9.07 10.29 -0.73
N ARG A 105 8.65 10.42 -2.01
CA ARG A 105 7.24 10.26 -2.40
C ARG A 105 6.75 8.82 -2.22
N ILE A 106 7.59 7.84 -2.53
CA ILE A 106 7.31 6.42 -2.33
C ILE A 106 7.13 6.13 -0.83
N LYS A 107 8.06 6.60 0.03
CA LYS A 107 7.94 6.44 1.49
C LYS A 107 6.63 7.02 2.03
N LYS A 108 6.30 8.26 1.66
CA LYS A 108 5.04 8.90 2.06
C LYS A 108 3.82 8.12 1.59
N SER A 109 3.84 7.61 0.35
CA SER A 109 2.74 6.81 -0.19
C SER A 109 2.55 5.52 0.62
N ILE A 110 3.64 4.84 1.00
CA ILE A 110 3.59 3.63 1.83
C ILE A 110 2.98 3.91 3.20
N GLU A 111 3.41 5.01 3.85
CA GLU A 111 2.86 5.43 5.14
C GLU A 111 1.34 5.69 5.04
N GLU A 112 0.92 6.40 3.99
CA GLU A 112 -0.48 6.73 3.80
C GLU A 112 -1.35 5.50 3.48
N ILE A 113 -0.87 4.60 2.62
CA ILE A 113 -1.52 3.32 2.31
C ILE A 113 -1.68 2.50 3.59
N THR A 114 -0.62 2.42 4.40
CA THR A 114 -0.63 1.69 5.68
C THR A 114 -1.70 2.25 6.61
N ARG A 115 -1.77 3.58 6.73
CA ARG A 115 -2.77 4.27 7.54
C ARG A 115 -4.19 3.97 7.05
N VAL A 116 -4.46 4.12 5.75
CA VAL A 116 -5.80 3.88 5.17
C VAL A 116 -6.22 2.42 5.36
N ASN A 117 -5.31 1.47 5.13
CA ASN A 117 -5.60 0.05 5.33
C ASN A 117 -5.86 -0.29 6.80
N HIS A 118 -5.16 0.36 7.74
CA HIS A 118 -5.44 0.20 9.16
C HIS A 118 -6.83 0.71 9.56
N LEU A 119 -7.25 1.85 8.97
CA LEU A 119 -8.61 2.37 9.16
C LEU A 119 -9.66 1.42 8.60
N ASN A 120 -9.44 0.90 7.40
CA ASN A 120 -10.33 -0.09 6.78
C ASN A 120 -10.47 -1.36 7.62
N MET A 121 -9.35 -1.86 8.17
CA MET A 121 -9.36 -3.01 9.09
C MET A 121 -10.20 -2.71 10.34
N THR A 122 -10.02 -1.52 10.94
CA THR A 122 -10.79 -1.10 12.12
C THR A 122 -12.30 -1.05 11.81
N LEU A 123 -12.71 -0.48 10.66
CA LEU A 123 -14.12 -0.43 10.25
C LEU A 123 -14.73 -1.83 10.11
N ILE A 124 -13.98 -2.77 9.51
CA ILE A 124 -14.42 -4.16 9.36
C ILE A 124 -14.60 -4.82 10.73
N GLN A 125 -13.63 -4.62 11.64
CA GLN A 125 -13.69 -5.18 13.00
C GLN A 125 -14.89 -4.62 13.80
N GLN A 126 -15.12 -3.32 13.74
CA GLN A 126 -16.27 -2.67 14.38
C GLN A 126 -17.60 -3.20 13.83
N SER A 127 -17.71 -3.32 12.51
CA SER A 127 -18.91 -3.88 11.85
C SER A 127 -19.19 -5.32 12.30
N ARG A 128 -18.14 -6.15 12.35
CA ARG A 128 -18.26 -7.54 12.85
C ARG A 128 -18.68 -7.60 14.32
N SER A 129 -18.11 -6.73 15.16
CA SER A 129 -18.47 -6.65 16.58
C SER A 129 -19.95 -6.30 16.76
N LEU A 130 -20.45 -5.32 16.01
CA LEU A 130 -21.85 -4.92 16.04
C LEU A 130 -22.76 -6.06 15.57
N ILE A 131 -22.45 -6.72 14.45
CA ILE A 131 -23.22 -7.87 13.95
C ILE A 131 -23.30 -8.97 15.02
N ASN A 132 -22.18 -9.31 15.66
CA ASN A 132 -22.16 -10.31 16.73
C ASN A 132 -23.03 -9.89 17.92
N ALA A 133 -22.97 -8.62 18.34
CA ALA A 133 -23.81 -8.10 19.41
C ALA A 133 -25.31 -8.18 19.05
N THR A 134 -25.67 -7.84 17.81
CA THR A 134 -27.04 -7.97 17.29
C THR A 134 -27.51 -9.42 17.28
N ILE A 135 -26.68 -10.36 16.80
CA ILE A 135 -26.98 -11.79 16.82
C ILE A 135 -27.21 -12.28 18.25
N HIS A 136 -26.33 -11.91 19.19
CA HIS A 136 -26.48 -12.28 20.59
C HIS A 136 -27.75 -11.69 21.22
N ALA A 137 -28.11 -10.45 20.90
CA ALA A 137 -29.34 -9.83 21.40
C ALA A 137 -30.60 -10.57 20.88
N VAL A 138 -30.63 -10.93 19.61
CA VAL A 138 -31.74 -11.68 18.99
C VAL A 138 -31.80 -13.12 19.55
N ILE A 139 -30.68 -13.83 19.65
CA ILE A 139 -30.66 -15.22 20.15
C ILE A 139 -30.90 -15.29 21.67
N ASN A 140 -30.37 -14.36 22.46
CA ASN A 140 -30.60 -14.39 23.91
C ASN A 140 -31.99 -13.86 24.30
N SER A 141 -32.63 -13.07 23.44
CA SER A 141 -34.04 -12.69 23.64
C SER A 141 -35.03 -13.84 23.36
N SER A 142 -34.62 -14.94 22.70
CA SER A 142 -35.48 -16.13 22.54
C SER A 142 -35.51 -17.06 23.75
N ASN A 143 -34.64 -16.88 24.75
CA ASN A 143 -34.64 -17.68 25.99
C ASN A 143 -35.43 -17.04 27.16
N ARG A 144 -35.87 -15.79 27.03
CA ARG A 144 -36.96 -15.16 27.82
C ARG A 144 -37.56 -14.02 27.00
N SER A 145 -38.86 -14.08 26.74
CA SER A 145 -39.58 -13.05 25.99
C SER A 145 -39.42 -11.67 26.63
N MET A 146 -39.15 -10.65 25.81
CA MET A 146 -39.21 -9.25 26.28
C MET A 146 -40.62 -8.84 26.72
N LEU A 147 -41.65 -9.61 26.36
CA LEU A 147 -43.04 -9.42 26.79
C LEU A 147 -43.32 -10.02 28.19
N ASP A 148 -42.43 -10.87 28.72
CA ASP A 148 -42.60 -11.51 30.04
C ASP A 148 -42.06 -10.66 31.19
N ARG A 149 -41.51 -9.46 30.90
CA ARG A 149 -41.13 -8.49 31.92
C ARG A 149 -42.40 -7.79 32.41
N LYS A 150 -43.02 -8.31 33.47
CA LYS A 150 -44.03 -7.56 34.23
C LYS A 150 -43.45 -6.20 34.62
N ALA A 151 -44.22 -5.14 34.32
CA ALA A 151 -44.02 -3.80 34.83
C ALA A 151 -44.04 -3.77 36.36
#